data_AF-A0A1F2QBM1-F1
#
_entry.id   AF-A0A1F2QBM1-F1
#
_cell.length_a   1.000
_cell.length_b   1.000
_cell.length_c   1.000
_cell.angle_alpha   90.00
_cell.angle_beta   90.00
_cell.angle_gamma   90.00
#
_symmetry.space_group_name_H-M   'P 1'
#
loop_
_entity.id
_entity.type
_entity.pdbx_description
1 polymer ?
#
loop_
_entity_poly.entity_id
_entity_poly.type
_entity_poly.pdbx_seq_one_letter_code
_entity_poly.pdbx_strand_id
1 'polypeptide(L)'
;MTETVRTAVTVPIQTHCHNDLGLALANTLASIEAGASITDVTVLGLGERAGNAALDEVAVALGLLYGIDTGVKLNRLTRLAAEVAEILDVPLPAMKPLVGPRAFRHQFGIHAREPGAFEPIPPETVGNIRRIGDTSS
;
A
#
# COMPACT_ATOMS: atom_id res chain seq x y z
N MET A 1 -19.46 11.50 -2.92
CA MET A 1 -19.02 12.89 -2.66
C MET A 1 -18.12 13.41 -3.79
N THR A 2 -17.00 12.75 -4.10
CA THR A 2 -16.09 13.20 -5.16
C THR A 2 -16.76 13.37 -6.52
N GLU A 3 -17.60 12.42 -6.94
CA GLU A 3 -18.35 12.51 -8.20
C GLU A 3 -19.22 13.78 -8.26
N THR A 4 -19.93 14.09 -7.17
CA THR A 4 -20.73 15.32 -7.05
C THR A 4 -19.88 16.58 -7.13
N VAL A 5 -18.68 16.59 -6.55
CA VAL A 5 -17.76 17.73 -6.65
C VAL A 5 -17.21 17.83 -8.09
N ARG A 6 -16.91 16.70 -8.72
CA ARG A 6 -16.38 16.64 -10.08
C ARG A 6 -17.30 17.26 -11.11
N THR A 7 -18.61 17.11 -10.96
CA THR A 7 -19.61 17.76 -11.85
C THR A 7 -19.77 19.25 -11.59
N ALA A 8 -19.36 19.74 -10.41
CA ALA A 8 -19.53 21.13 -10.01
C ALA A 8 -18.31 22.03 -10.31
N VAL A 9 -17.12 21.45 -10.49
CA VAL A 9 -15.88 22.21 -10.69
C VAL A 9 -15.11 21.71 -11.91
N THR A 10 -14.19 22.53 -12.45
CA THR A 10 -13.28 22.16 -13.54
C THR A 10 -11.82 22.01 -13.11
N VAL A 11 -11.50 22.43 -11.88
CA VAL A 11 -10.15 22.33 -11.30
C VAL A 11 -9.81 20.89 -10.87
N PRO A 12 -8.52 20.55 -10.65
CA PRO A 12 -8.12 19.30 -10.04
C PRO A 12 -8.77 19.10 -8.66
N ILE A 13 -9.08 17.85 -8.32
CA ILE A 13 -9.67 17.48 -7.03
C ILE A 13 -8.64 16.66 -6.26
N GLN A 14 -8.37 17.11 -5.04
CA GLN A 14 -7.53 16.41 -4.06
C GLN A 14 -8.39 15.69 -3.03
N THR A 15 -7.97 14.49 -2.63
CA THR A 15 -8.56 13.76 -1.51
C THR A 15 -7.53 13.41 -0.44
N HIS A 16 -7.99 13.40 0.80
CA HIS A 16 -7.22 13.03 1.98
C HIS A 16 -8.08 12.10 2.82
N CYS A 17 -7.62 10.86 3.03
CA CYS A 17 -8.40 9.84 3.71
C CYS A 17 -7.67 9.31 4.95
N HIS A 18 -8.34 9.40 6.10
CA HIS A 18 -7.90 8.78 7.34
C HIS A 18 -8.37 7.32 7.46
N ASN A 19 -7.69 6.55 8.31
CA ASN A 19 -7.86 5.10 8.41
C ASN A 19 -8.58 4.63 9.68
N ASP A 20 -9.33 5.50 10.37
CA ASP A 20 -10.00 5.18 11.65
C ASP A 20 -10.91 3.94 11.60
N LEU A 21 -11.48 3.64 10.42
CA LEU A 21 -12.33 2.46 10.19
C LEU A 21 -11.70 1.42 9.25
N GLY A 22 -10.42 1.53 8.95
CA GLY A 22 -9.74 0.64 7.99
C GLY A 22 -10.14 0.85 6.53
N LEU A 23 -10.69 2.02 6.19
CA LEU A 23 -11.24 2.32 4.85
C LEU A 23 -10.40 3.33 4.05
N ALA A 24 -9.22 3.74 4.52
CA ALA A 24 -8.47 4.82 3.86
C ALA A 24 -8.10 4.46 2.42
N LEU A 25 -7.53 3.27 2.18
CA LEU A 25 -7.18 2.80 0.84
C LEU A 25 -8.41 2.74 -0.08
N ALA A 26 -9.49 2.11 0.39
CA ALA A 26 -10.72 1.95 -0.40
C ALA A 26 -11.33 3.32 -0.77
N ASN A 27 -11.41 4.25 0.18
CA ASN A 27 -11.92 5.60 -0.07
C ASN A 27 -11.02 6.40 -1.02
N THR A 28 -9.69 6.26 -0.89
CA THR A 28 -8.73 6.86 -1.82
C THR A 28 -8.96 6.35 -3.25
N LEU A 29 -9.02 5.03 -3.47
CA LEU A 29 -9.24 4.45 -4.79
C LEU A 29 -10.59 4.85 -5.38
N ALA A 30 -11.67 4.77 -4.59
CA ALA A 30 -13.01 5.20 -5.02
C ALA A 30 -13.03 6.70 -5.38
N SER A 31 -12.25 7.53 -4.68
CA SER A 31 -12.15 8.95 -5.03
C SER A 31 -11.47 9.18 -6.38
N ILE A 32 -10.44 8.39 -6.69
CA ILE A 32 -9.72 8.47 -7.97
C ILE A 32 -10.63 8.00 -9.11
N GLU A 33 -11.36 6.90 -8.93
CA GLU A 33 -12.38 6.44 -9.88
C GLU A 33 -13.44 7.52 -10.15
N ALA A 34 -13.82 8.27 -9.12
CA ALA A 34 -14.78 9.38 -9.22
C ALA A 34 -14.20 10.68 -9.79
N GLY A 35 -12.93 10.70 -10.21
CA GLY A 35 -12.29 11.83 -10.88
C GLY A 35 -11.39 12.72 -10.01
N ALA A 36 -10.99 12.25 -8.81
CA ALA A 36 -9.88 12.85 -8.09
C ALA A 36 -8.57 12.65 -8.86
N SER A 37 -7.73 13.68 -8.90
CA SER A 37 -6.45 13.70 -9.62
C SER A 37 -5.24 13.76 -8.69
N ILE A 38 -5.48 14.05 -7.41
CA ILE A 38 -4.46 14.17 -6.37
C ILE A 38 -4.98 13.42 -5.14
N THR A 39 -4.14 12.63 -4.50
CA THR A 39 -4.48 12.00 -3.22
C THR A 39 -3.29 12.07 -2.27
N ASP A 40 -3.57 12.33 -1.01
CA ASP A 40 -2.56 12.37 0.04
C ASP A 40 -2.36 10.97 0.62
N VAL A 41 -1.09 10.61 0.78
CA VAL A 41 -0.65 9.35 1.37
C VAL A 41 0.57 9.59 2.24
N THR A 42 0.83 8.66 3.17
CA THR A 42 2.01 8.71 4.03
C THR A 42 2.72 7.36 4.05
N VAL A 43 4.03 7.38 4.33
CA VAL A 43 4.79 6.14 4.50
C VAL A 43 4.21 5.38 5.70
N LEU A 44 3.96 4.08 5.51
CA LEU A 44 3.28 3.21 6.49
C LEU A 44 1.86 3.62 6.88
N GLY A 45 1.27 4.62 6.20
CA GLY A 45 0.00 5.21 6.62
C GLY A 45 0.10 6.02 7.91
N LEU A 46 1.29 6.45 8.32
CA LEU A 46 1.48 7.23 9.54
C LEU A 46 0.74 8.57 9.50
N GLY A 47 0.22 8.98 10.64
CA GLY A 47 -0.56 10.21 10.80
C GLY A 47 -1.23 10.24 12.17
N GLU A 48 -2.15 11.16 12.38
CA GLU A 48 -2.92 11.20 13.61
C GLU A 48 -3.81 9.95 13.77
N ARG A 49 -4.03 9.52 15.03
CA ARG A 49 -4.94 8.42 15.39
C ARG A 49 -4.57 7.10 14.68
N ALA A 50 -5.47 6.55 13.87
CA ALA A 50 -5.24 5.34 13.07
C ALA A 50 -4.46 5.61 11.76
N GLY A 51 -4.10 6.87 11.51
CA GLY A 51 -3.28 7.26 10.37
C GLY A 51 -4.08 7.59 9.11
N ASN A 52 -3.37 7.53 7.98
CA ASN A 52 -3.81 7.94 6.65
C ASN A 52 -3.76 6.76 5.67
N ALA A 53 -4.18 6.99 4.43
CA ALA A 53 -3.92 6.05 3.33
C ALA A 53 -2.40 5.81 3.17
N ALA A 54 -2.01 4.54 3.11
CA ALA A 54 -0.61 4.14 3.06
C ALA A 54 -0.03 4.26 1.63
N LEU A 55 1.11 4.92 1.49
CA LEU A 55 1.80 5.14 0.20
C LEU A 55 2.05 3.83 -0.55
N ASP A 56 2.56 2.81 0.14
CA ASP A 56 2.88 1.51 -0.45
C ASP A 56 1.64 0.81 -1.00
N GLU A 57 0.53 0.86 -0.27
CA GLU A 57 -0.73 0.23 -0.68
C GLU A 57 -1.37 0.98 -1.86
N VAL A 58 -1.46 2.31 -1.79
CA VAL A 58 -2.08 3.12 -2.86
C VAL A 58 -1.25 3.04 -4.15
N ALA A 59 0.07 3.19 -4.07
CA ALA A 59 0.93 3.18 -5.27
C ALA A 59 0.89 1.82 -5.99
N VAL A 60 0.92 0.71 -5.22
CA VAL A 60 0.82 -0.64 -5.80
C VAL A 60 -0.58 -0.91 -6.34
N ALA A 61 -1.63 -0.54 -5.62
CA ALA A 61 -3.00 -0.75 -6.08
C ALA A 61 -3.30 0.01 -7.38
N LEU A 62 -2.84 1.26 -7.51
CA LEU A 62 -3.00 2.06 -8.74
C LEU A 62 -2.29 1.41 -9.93
N GLY A 63 -1.05 0.94 -9.74
CA GLY A 63 -0.33 0.25 -10.81
C GLY A 63 -0.97 -1.10 -11.18
N LEU A 64 -1.29 -1.91 -10.17
CA LEU A 64 -1.76 -3.29 -10.36
C LEU A 64 -3.21 -3.39 -10.85
N LEU A 65 -4.11 -2.60 -10.26
CA LEU A 65 -5.56 -2.71 -10.49
C LEU A 65 -6.07 -1.75 -11.55
N TYR A 66 -5.41 -0.59 -11.70
CA TYR A 66 -5.87 0.48 -12.61
C TYR A 66 -4.92 0.75 -13.76
N GLY A 67 -3.72 0.14 -13.78
CA GLY A 67 -2.71 0.40 -14.80
C GLY A 67 -2.16 1.84 -14.76
N ILE A 68 -2.28 2.54 -13.63
CA ILE A 68 -1.86 3.93 -13.46
C ILE A 68 -0.42 3.98 -12.95
N ASP A 69 0.48 4.58 -13.72
CA ASP A 69 1.85 4.89 -13.27
C ASP A 69 1.85 6.18 -12.42
N THR A 70 2.20 6.03 -11.14
CA THR A 70 2.33 7.15 -10.19
C THR A 70 3.71 7.79 -10.20
N GLY A 71 4.68 7.23 -10.94
CA GLY A 71 6.09 7.60 -10.90
C GLY A 71 6.85 7.09 -9.66
N VAL A 72 6.15 6.47 -8.70
CA VAL A 72 6.74 5.90 -7.48
C VAL A 72 7.62 4.70 -7.84
N LYS A 73 8.85 4.68 -7.33
CA LYS A 73 9.76 3.53 -7.49
C LYS A 73 9.35 2.41 -6.52
N LEU A 74 8.42 1.56 -6.96
CA LEU A 74 7.83 0.50 -6.13
C LEU A 74 8.88 -0.39 -5.46
N ASN A 75 9.96 -0.75 -6.17
CA ASN A 75 11.04 -1.60 -5.65
C ASN A 75 11.85 -0.99 -4.48
N ARG A 76 11.57 0.26 -4.09
CA ARG A 76 12.19 0.94 -2.94
C ARG A 76 11.28 1.02 -1.72
N LEU A 77 10.00 0.63 -1.85
CA LEU A 77 8.98 0.81 -0.80
C LEU A 77 9.32 0.07 0.49
N THR A 78 9.77 -1.20 0.41
CA THR A 78 10.13 -1.97 1.62
C THR A 78 11.28 -1.33 2.39
N ARG A 79 12.30 -0.82 1.68
CA ARG A 79 13.42 -0.11 2.29
C ARG A 79 12.97 1.21 2.91
N LEU A 80 12.17 2.00 2.19
CA LEU A 80 11.65 3.27 2.69
C LEU A 80 10.80 3.07 3.96
N ALA A 81 9.95 2.06 3.98
CA ALA A 81 9.16 1.67 5.14
C ALA A 81 10.03 1.36 6.37
N ALA A 82 11.10 0.58 6.18
CA ALA A 82 12.04 0.26 7.26
C ALA A 82 12.80 1.49 7.77
N GLU A 83 13.31 2.33 6.86
CA GLU A 83 14.03 3.57 7.23
C GLU A 83 13.14 4.54 8.00
N VAL A 84 11.89 4.75 7.56
CA VAL A 84 10.95 5.64 8.27
C VAL A 84 10.55 5.08 9.63
N ALA A 85 10.31 3.77 9.73
CA ALA A 85 10.01 3.11 11.00
C ALA A 85 11.16 3.30 12.02
N GLU A 86 12.41 3.13 11.56
CA GLU A 86 13.61 3.34 12.37
C GLU A 86 13.76 4.80 12.81
N ILE A 87 13.64 5.76 11.88
CA ILE A 87 13.78 7.20 12.17
C ILE A 87 12.76 7.68 13.21
N LEU A 88 11.54 7.15 13.16
CA LEU A 88 10.44 7.55 14.04
C LEU A 88 10.32 6.71 15.31
N ASP A 89 11.23 5.73 15.51
CA ASP A 89 11.20 4.78 16.61
C ASP A 89 9.83 4.08 16.77
N VAL A 90 9.25 3.67 15.64
CA VAL A 90 7.99 2.91 15.59
C VAL A 90 8.23 1.53 14.97
N PRO A 91 7.54 0.48 15.46
CA PRO A 91 7.71 -0.84 14.88
C PRO A 91 7.12 -0.91 13.47
N LEU A 92 7.87 -1.48 12.52
CA LEU A 92 7.32 -1.94 11.24
C LEU A 92 6.49 -3.21 11.48
N PRO A 93 5.16 -3.20 11.30
CA PRO A 93 4.35 -4.38 11.59
C PRO A 93 4.76 -5.56 10.68
N ALA A 94 4.97 -6.73 11.28
CA ALA A 94 5.47 -7.90 10.57
C ALA A 94 4.60 -8.29 9.36
N MET A 95 3.28 -8.15 9.50
CA MET A 95 2.27 -8.48 8.48
C MET A 95 1.70 -7.23 7.79
N LYS A 96 2.39 -6.07 7.86
CA LYS A 96 2.00 -4.89 7.08
C LYS A 96 1.89 -5.30 5.60
N PRO A 97 0.78 -5.02 4.90
CA PRO A 97 0.64 -5.36 3.49
C PRO A 97 1.85 -4.89 2.70
N LEU A 98 2.33 -5.72 1.77
CA LEU A 98 3.43 -5.44 0.84
C LEU A 98 4.82 -5.31 1.50
N VAL A 99 5.01 -4.36 2.41
CA VAL A 99 6.33 -3.99 2.94
C VAL A 99 6.70 -4.70 4.24
N GLY A 100 5.76 -5.39 4.88
CA GLY A 100 6.02 -6.15 6.10
C GLY A 100 7.01 -7.31 5.86
N PRO A 101 7.93 -7.60 6.80
CA PRO A 101 8.90 -8.69 6.66
C PRO A 101 8.28 -10.10 6.56
N ARG A 102 6.99 -10.26 6.89
CA ARG A 102 6.22 -11.50 6.74
C ARG A 102 5.11 -11.40 5.68
N ALA A 103 5.01 -10.30 4.92
CA ALA A 103 3.96 -10.09 3.92
C ALA A 103 3.95 -11.14 2.79
N PHE A 104 5.13 -11.67 2.44
CA PHE A 104 5.32 -12.73 1.43
C PHE A 104 5.87 -14.02 2.05
N ARG A 105 5.53 -14.29 3.31
CA ARG A 105 5.88 -15.55 3.96
C ARG A 105 4.82 -16.59 3.68
N HIS A 106 5.23 -17.75 3.18
CA HIS A 106 4.37 -18.91 2.99
C HIS A 106 4.75 -20.01 3.98
N GLN A 107 3.74 -20.58 4.63
CA GLN A 107 3.92 -21.84 5.34
C GLN A 107 4.12 -22.97 4.32
N PHE A 108 4.84 -24.03 4.70
CA PHE A 108 5.04 -25.19 3.84
C PHE A 108 3.71 -25.71 3.28
N GLY A 109 3.70 -26.16 2.03
CA GLY A 109 2.49 -26.68 1.38
C GLY A 109 2.29 -26.13 -0.02
N ILE A 110 1.06 -26.17 -0.51
CA ILE A 110 0.69 -25.71 -1.87
C ILE A 110 1.03 -24.24 -2.09
N HIS A 111 0.92 -23.41 -1.05
CA HIS A 111 1.25 -21.98 -1.09
C HIS A 111 2.71 -21.71 -1.49
N ALA A 112 3.64 -22.59 -1.09
CA ALA A 112 5.05 -22.47 -1.45
C ALA A 112 5.40 -23.07 -2.82
N ARG A 113 4.59 -24.01 -3.34
CA ARG A 113 4.84 -24.69 -4.62
C ARG A 113 4.25 -23.92 -5.81
N GLU A 114 3.21 -23.14 -5.59
CA GLU A 114 2.51 -22.37 -6.62
C GLU A 114 2.41 -20.88 -6.23
N PRO A 115 3.53 -20.17 -6.02
CA PRO A 115 3.51 -18.81 -5.50
C PRO A 115 2.67 -17.84 -6.36
N GLY A 116 2.62 -18.04 -7.68
CA GLY A 116 1.80 -17.20 -8.58
C GLY A 116 0.29 -17.31 -8.34
N ALA A 117 -0.19 -18.35 -7.66
CA ALA A 117 -1.60 -18.48 -7.29
C ALA A 117 -1.93 -17.79 -5.95
N PHE A 118 -0.91 -17.48 -5.13
CA PHE A 118 -1.09 -16.98 -3.76
C PHE A 118 -0.39 -15.64 -3.49
N GLU A 119 0.31 -15.09 -4.48
CA GLU A 119 0.92 -13.77 -4.41
C GLU A 119 0.30 -12.86 -5.48
N PRO A 120 -0.29 -11.70 -5.09
CA PRO A 120 -0.86 -10.78 -6.06
C PRO A 120 0.21 -10.14 -6.96
N ILE A 121 1.46 -10.07 -6.47
CA ILE A 121 2.63 -9.56 -7.18
C ILE A 121 3.88 -10.32 -6.73
N PRO A 122 4.93 -10.43 -7.56
CA PRO A 122 6.25 -10.86 -7.10
C PRO A 122 6.77 -9.93 -5.99
N PRO A 123 7.36 -10.43 -4.90
CA PRO A 123 7.81 -9.61 -3.78
C PRO A 123 8.86 -8.55 -4.17
N GLU A 124 9.67 -8.84 -5.17
CA GLU A 124 10.71 -7.95 -5.70
C GLU A 124 10.10 -6.65 -6.27
N THR A 125 8.83 -6.68 -6.68
CA THR A 125 8.07 -5.52 -7.16
C THR A 125 8.08 -4.39 -6.14
N VAL A 126 8.01 -4.72 -4.84
CA VAL A 126 8.00 -3.76 -3.74
C VAL A 126 9.33 -3.72 -2.97
N GLY A 127 10.35 -4.42 -3.47
CA GLY A 127 11.66 -4.57 -2.81
C GLY A 127 11.64 -5.49 -1.60
N ASN A 128 10.67 -6.40 -1.51
CA ASN A 128 10.61 -7.43 -0.49
C ASN A 128 11.15 -8.77 -1.06
N ILE A 129 11.19 -9.81 -0.23
CA ILE A 129 11.62 -11.15 -0.62
C ILE A 129 10.61 -12.21 -0.16
N ARG A 130 10.45 -13.25 -0.98
CA ARG A 130 9.68 -14.44 -0.61
C ARG A 130 10.38 -15.19 0.51
N ARG A 131 9.64 -15.65 1.51
CA ARG A 131 10.17 -16.49 2.59
C ARG A 131 9.33 -17.76 2.70
N ILE A 132 9.99 -18.92 2.78
CA ILE A 132 9.32 -20.23 2.91
C ILE A 132 9.69 -20.84 4.25
N GLY A 133 8.68 -21.30 4.99
CA GLY A 133 8.85 -22.03 6.24
C GLY A 133 8.94 -21.14 7.49
N ASP A 134 9.12 -21.82 8.62
CA ASP A 134 9.16 -21.24 9.96
C ASP A 134 10.62 -20.99 10.35
N THR A 135 11.20 -19.89 9.87
CA THR A 135 12.49 -19.42 10.41
C THR A 135 12.19 -18.48 11.57
N SER A 136 11.77 -19.06 12.69
CA SER A 136 11.97 -18.48 14.01
C SER A 136 13.44 -18.67 14.39
N SER A 137 14.31 -17.86 13.80
CA SER A 137 15.72 -17.71 14.17
C SER A 137 16.15 -16.30 13.84
#